data_AF-A0A351A4K3-F1
#
_entry.id   AF-A0A351A4K3-F1
#
_cell.length_a   1.000
_cell.length_b   1.000
_cell.length_c   1.000
_cell.angle_alpha   90.00
_cell.angle_beta   90.00
_cell.angle_gamma   90.00
#
_symmetry.space_group_name_H-M   'P 1'
#
loop_
_entity.id
_entity.type
_entity.pdbx_description
1 polymer ?
#
loop_
_entity_poly.entity_id
_entity_poly.type
_entity_poly.pdbx_seq_one_letter_code
_entity_poly.pdbx_strand_id
1 'polypeptide(L)'
;MAENAAVAAFRLIVILATGFNEKEFTMETGIHAFRDLFAQLGLPNSDAEIADFIRAHSPLPDFVKLADAPCWTQSQAAFLRDELAEDADWAEVIDQLSAALRRT
;
A
#
# COMPACT_ATOMS: atom_id res chain seq x y z
N MET A 1 -20.48 0.76 -12.93
CA MET A 1 -19.85 0.60 -14.27
C MET A 1 -19.04 1.82 -14.73
N ALA A 2 -18.87 2.88 -13.91
CA ALA A 2 -18.12 4.08 -14.31
C ALA A 2 -16.79 4.31 -13.57
N GLU A 3 -16.44 3.51 -12.55
CA GLU A 3 -15.24 3.73 -11.73
C GLU A 3 -14.00 2.92 -12.17
N ASN A 4 -14.17 1.84 -12.94
CA ASN A 4 -13.03 1.03 -13.41
C ASN A 4 -12.13 1.73 -14.44
N ALA A 5 -12.58 2.83 -15.06
CA ALA A 5 -11.80 3.53 -16.08
C ALA A 5 -10.62 4.33 -15.48
N ALA A 6 -10.78 4.86 -14.26
CA ALA A 6 -9.73 5.62 -13.58
C ALA A 6 -8.64 4.68 -13.04
N VAL A 7 -9.04 3.55 -12.47
CA VAL A 7 -8.14 2.50 -11.95
C VAL A 7 -7.37 1.83 -13.10
N ALA A 8 -8.03 1.53 -14.22
CA ALA A 8 -7.36 0.97 -15.40
C ALA A 8 -6.39 1.96 -16.06
N ALA A 9 -6.69 3.26 -16.06
CA ALA A 9 -5.79 4.29 -16.57
C ALA A 9 -4.53 4.42 -15.70
N PHE A 10 -4.66 4.29 -14.38
CA PHE A 10 -3.50 4.27 -13.47
C PHE A 10 -2.65 3.01 -13.64
N ARG A 11 -3.28 1.84 -13.84
CA ARG A 11 -2.60 0.58 -14.17
C ARG A 11 -1.79 0.69 -15.46
N LEU A 12 -2.29 1.39 -16.48
CA LEU A 12 -1.56 1.59 -17.74
C LEU A 12 -0.39 2.56 -17.60
N ILE A 13 -0.49 3.56 -16.72
CA ILE A 13 0.59 4.54 -16.46
C ILE A 13 1.73 3.90 -15.65
N VAL A 14 1.41 3.08 -14.64
CA VAL A 14 2.41 2.40 -13.80
C VAL A 14 3.18 1.33 -14.57
N ILE A 15 2.50 0.54 -15.42
CA ILE A 15 3.15 -0.48 -16.27
C ILE A 15 4.09 0.14 -17.31
N LEU A 16 3.80 1.36 -17.80
CA LEU A 16 4.66 2.06 -18.77
C LEU A 16 5.82 2.81 -18.11
N ALA A 17 5.68 3.21 -16.84
CA ALA A 17 6.71 3.98 -16.12
C ALA A 17 7.83 3.10 -15.55
N THR A 18 7.55 1.84 -15.23
CA THR A 18 8.47 0.96 -14.52
C THR A 18 8.54 -0.39 -15.23
N GLY A 19 9.57 -0.59 -16.06
CA GLY A 19 9.79 -1.85 -16.79
C GLY A 19 9.90 -3.04 -15.82
N PHE A 20 8.80 -3.76 -15.64
CA PHE A 20 8.68 -4.85 -14.67
C PHE A 20 9.40 -6.11 -15.18
N ASN A 21 10.45 -6.54 -14.47
CA ASN A 21 11.22 -7.74 -14.76
C ASN A 21 10.87 -8.83 -13.74
N GLU A 22 10.29 -9.93 -14.23
CA GLU A 22 9.72 -11.08 -13.49
C GLU A 22 10.69 -11.86 -12.58
N LYS A 23 11.99 -11.51 -12.51
CA LYS A 23 13.03 -12.31 -11.85
C LYS A 23 13.54 -11.81 -10.49
N GLU A 24 13.13 -10.63 -10.03
CA GLU A 24 13.62 -10.02 -8.76
C GLU A 24 12.60 -10.09 -7.59
N PHE A 25 11.56 -10.94 -7.73
CA PHE A 25 10.34 -10.91 -6.92
C PHE A 25 10.44 -11.37 -5.45
N THR A 26 11.59 -11.81 -4.92
CA THR A 26 11.57 -12.65 -3.70
C THR A 26 12.02 -12.07 -2.36
N MET A 27 12.69 -10.91 -2.23
CA MET A 27 12.85 -10.23 -0.92
C MET A 27 13.00 -8.70 -0.99
N GLU A 28 13.42 -8.14 -2.13
CA GLU A 28 13.41 -6.69 -2.38
C GLU A 28 11.99 -6.16 -2.64
N THR A 29 11.07 -7.04 -3.07
CA THR A 29 9.72 -6.69 -3.53
C THR A 29 8.81 -6.14 -2.45
N GLY A 30 8.90 -6.61 -1.20
CA GLY A 30 8.05 -6.09 -0.11
C GLY A 30 8.36 -4.63 0.20
N ILE A 31 9.64 -4.27 0.21
CA ILE A 31 10.11 -2.90 0.41
C ILE A 31 9.67 -2.02 -0.78
N HIS A 32 9.91 -2.47 -2.02
CA HIS A 32 9.49 -1.74 -3.21
C HIS A 32 7.97 -1.54 -3.24
N ALA A 33 7.18 -2.58 -2.95
CA ALA A 33 5.73 -2.50 -2.89
C ALA A 33 5.23 -1.50 -1.84
N PHE A 34 5.88 -1.41 -0.67
CA PHE A 34 5.58 -0.36 0.30
C PHE A 34 5.92 1.03 -0.23
N ARG A 35 7.05 1.19 -0.93
CA ARG A 35 7.40 2.47 -1.56
C ARG A 35 6.38 2.89 -2.59
N ASP A 36 5.93 1.97 -3.44
CA ASP A 36 4.93 2.26 -4.47
C ASP A 36 3.56 2.56 -3.84
N LEU A 37 3.14 1.83 -2.80
CA LEU A 37 1.91 2.12 -2.05
C LEU A 37 1.98 3.52 -1.40
N PHE A 38 3.09 3.86 -0.74
CA PHE A 38 3.27 5.18 -0.12
C PHE A 38 3.31 6.28 -1.18
N ALA A 39 3.96 6.06 -2.33
CA ALA A 39 3.94 6.99 -3.46
C ALA A 39 2.51 7.25 -3.95
N GLN A 40 1.71 6.19 -4.09
CA GLN A 40 0.31 6.27 -4.53
C GLN A 40 -0.56 7.05 -3.53
N LEU A 41 -0.30 6.87 -2.23
CA LEU A 41 -0.97 7.61 -1.15
C LEU A 41 -0.47 9.05 -1.01
N GLY A 42 0.58 9.44 -1.74
CA GLY A 42 1.22 10.76 -1.63
C GLY A 42 2.03 10.93 -0.34
N LEU A 43 2.50 9.83 0.24
CA LEU A 43 3.30 9.80 1.45
C LEU A 43 4.80 9.67 1.14
N PRO A 44 5.66 10.03 2.09
CA PRO A 44 7.10 9.84 1.94
C PRO A 44 7.43 8.35 1.81
N ASN A 45 7.98 7.96 0.67
CA ASN A 45 8.19 6.57 0.27
C ASN A 45 9.67 6.14 0.38
N SER A 46 10.43 6.74 1.29
CA SER A 46 11.81 6.34 1.58
C SER A 46 11.83 5.14 2.53
N ASP A 47 12.77 4.20 2.39
CA ASP A 47 12.87 3.03 3.29
C ASP A 47 12.91 3.45 4.77
N ALA A 48 13.68 4.51 5.07
CA ALA A 48 13.81 5.05 6.41
C ALA A 48 12.48 5.61 6.94
N GLU A 49 11.70 6.27 6.09
CA GLU A 49 10.42 6.87 6.48
C GLU A 49 9.31 5.83 6.61
N ILE A 50 9.30 4.81 5.75
CA ILE A 50 8.39 3.66 5.86
C ILE A 50 8.68 2.92 7.17
N ALA A 51 9.94 2.65 7.47
CA ALA A 51 10.33 2.00 8.71
C ALA A 51 9.98 2.85 9.94
N ASP A 52 10.19 4.17 9.87
CA ASP A 52 9.81 5.09 10.95
C ASP A 52 8.29 5.15 11.15
N PHE A 53 7.53 5.19 10.05
CA PHE A 53 6.06 5.13 10.07
C PHE A 53 5.56 3.85 10.72
N ILE A 54 6.10 2.69 10.32
CA ILE A 54 5.73 1.40 10.92
C ILE A 54 6.03 1.41 12.42
N ARG A 55 7.19 1.92 12.82
CA ARG A 55 7.57 2.01 14.24
C ARG A 55 6.69 3.00 15.03
N ALA A 56 6.31 4.12 14.43
CA ALA A 56 5.51 5.16 15.07
C ALA A 56 4.04 4.76 15.24
N HIS A 57 3.52 3.92 14.32
CA HIS A 57 2.14 3.46 14.32
C HIS A 57 1.95 2.04 14.85
N SER A 58 3.04 1.34 15.18
CA SER A 58 3.02 0.07 15.91
C SER A 58 2.92 0.30 17.42
N PRO A 59 2.17 -0.54 18.18
CA PRO A 59 1.39 -1.69 17.72
C PRO A 59 -0.04 -1.31 17.28
N LEU A 60 -0.41 -1.71 16.07
CA LEU A 60 -1.79 -1.58 15.60
C LEU A 60 -2.67 -2.72 16.17
N PRO A 61 -3.77 -2.44 16.87
CA PRO A 61 -4.60 -3.50 17.45
C PRO A 61 -5.27 -4.38 16.39
N ASP A 62 -5.32 -5.70 16.56
CA ASP A 62 -5.89 -6.68 15.61
C ASP A 62 -7.31 -6.36 15.12
N PHE A 63 -8.11 -5.70 15.97
CA PHE A 63 -9.48 -5.30 15.63
C PHE A 63 -9.56 -4.03 14.76
N VAL A 64 -8.47 -3.27 14.61
CA VAL A 64 -8.40 -2.07 13.77
C VAL A 64 -7.88 -2.45 12.39
N LYS A 65 -8.69 -2.23 11.35
CA LYS A 65 -8.25 -2.39 9.96
C LYS A 65 -7.23 -1.31 9.62
N LEU A 66 -6.28 -1.61 8.73
CA LEU A 66 -5.31 -0.60 8.29
C LEU A 66 -6.02 0.65 7.76
N ALA A 67 -7.02 0.48 6.89
CA ALA A 67 -7.81 1.58 6.32
C ALA A 67 -8.66 2.38 7.33
N ASP A 68 -8.81 1.90 8.57
CA ASP A 68 -9.47 2.60 9.68
C ASP A 68 -8.46 3.24 10.65
N ALA A 69 -7.17 3.06 10.43
CA ALA A 69 -6.16 3.64 11.29
C ALA A 69 -6.17 5.18 11.17
N PRO A 70 -6.01 5.91 12.28
CA PRO A 70 -6.04 7.37 12.30
C PRO A 70 -4.80 8.01 11.64
N CYS A 71 -3.85 7.20 11.16
CA CYS A 71 -2.68 7.67 10.41
C CYS A 71 -3.01 8.10 8.98
N TRP A 72 -4.17 7.70 8.46
CA TRP A 72 -4.59 8.04 7.10
C TRP A 72 -5.57 9.22 7.08
N THR A 73 -5.48 10.01 6.02
CA THR A 73 -6.53 10.97 5.69
C THR A 73 -7.77 10.26 5.13
N GLN A 74 -8.92 10.94 5.07
CA GLN A 74 -10.16 10.37 4.55
C GLN A 74 -10.00 9.78 3.13
N SER A 75 -9.25 10.45 2.25
CA SER A 75 -9.01 10.00 0.88
C SER A 75 -8.09 8.77 0.81
N GLN A 76 -7.04 8.72 1.64
CA GLN A 76 -6.14 7.56 1.73
C GLN A 76 -6.84 6.34 2.33
N ALA A 77 -7.62 6.55 3.39
CA ALA A 77 -8.44 5.52 4.01
C ALA A 77 -9.51 4.97 3.04
N ALA A 78 -10.08 5.83 2.19
CA ALA A 78 -11.02 5.40 1.16
C ALA A 78 -10.33 4.50 0.12
N PHE A 79 -9.17 4.93 -0.40
CA PHE A 79 -8.35 4.14 -1.31
C PHE A 79 -8.00 2.76 -0.72
N LEU A 80 -7.41 2.73 0.47
CA LEU A 80 -7.03 1.47 1.13
C LEU A 80 -8.24 0.53 1.36
N ARG A 81 -9.40 1.10 1.67
CA ARG A 81 -10.62 0.31 1.90
C ARG A 81 -11.17 -0.26 0.61
N ASP A 82 -11.10 0.49 -0.49
CA ASP A 82 -11.55 0.06 -1.81
C ASP A 82 -10.66 -1.07 -2.36
N GLU A 83 -9.35 -0.88 -2.30
CA GLU A 83 -8.36 -1.88 -2.72
C GLU A 83 -8.47 -3.19 -1.92
N LEU A 84 -8.72 -3.10 -0.59
CA LEU A 84 -8.99 -4.26 0.25
C LEU A 84 -10.36 -4.90 -0.01
N ALA A 85 -11.36 -4.13 -0.45
CA ALA A 85 -12.71 -4.63 -0.69
C ALA A 85 -12.82 -5.32 -2.05
N GLU A 86 -12.12 -4.81 -3.07
CA GLU A 86 -12.09 -5.38 -4.41
C GLU A 86 -11.07 -6.53 -4.56
N ASP A 87 -10.36 -6.90 -3.49
CA ASP A 87 -9.25 -7.87 -3.53
C ASP A 87 -8.24 -7.52 -4.64
N ALA A 88 -7.95 -6.22 -4.73
CA ALA A 88 -7.14 -5.68 -5.80
C ALA A 88 -5.66 -6.03 -5.62
N ASP A 89 -4.85 -5.73 -6.63
CA ASP A 89 -3.41 -6.00 -6.62
C ASP A 89 -2.68 -5.34 -5.42
N TRP A 90 -3.25 -4.27 -4.84
CA TRP A 90 -2.72 -3.64 -3.62
C TRP A 90 -3.13 -4.34 -2.33
N ALA A 91 -4.16 -5.19 -2.33
CA ALA A 91 -4.66 -5.85 -1.13
C ALA A 91 -3.57 -6.66 -0.42
N GLU A 92 -2.71 -7.36 -1.18
CA GLU A 92 -1.57 -8.10 -0.62
C GLU A 92 -0.57 -7.18 0.08
N VAL A 93 -0.21 -6.06 -0.56
CA VAL A 93 0.75 -5.08 0.00
C VAL A 93 0.19 -4.41 1.25
N ILE A 94 -1.11 -4.09 1.23
CA ILE A 94 -1.84 -3.51 2.35
C ILE A 94 -1.90 -4.50 3.52
N ASP A 95 -2.13 -5.79 3.25
CA ASP A 95 -2.11 -6.85 4.26
C ASP A 95 -0.70 -7.02 4.86
N GLN A 96 0.34 -7.05 4.04
CA GLN A 96 1.74 -7.10 4.49
C GLN A 96 2.09 -5.90 5.39
N LEU A 97 1.66 -4.69 5.03
CA LEU A 97 1.86 -3.50 5.85
C LEU A 97 1.09 -3.60 7.17
N SER A 98 -0.15 -4.12 7.14
CA SER A 98 -0.92 -4.37 8.37
C SER A 98 -0.23 -5.38 9.27
N ALA A 99 0.31 -6.47 8.72
CA ALA A 99 1.06 -7.48 9.46
C ALA A 99 2.35 -6.89 10.07
N ALA A 100 3.07 -6.04 9.33
CA ALA A 100 4.27 -5.36 9.82
C ALA A 100 3.97 -4.43 11.01
N LEU A 101 2.84 -3.72 10.99
CA LEU A 101 2.39 -2.86 12.09
C LEU A 101 1.92 -3.64 13.33
N ARG A 102 1.50 -4.88 13.15
CA ARG A 102 1.05 -5.77 14.25
C ARG A 102 2.19 -6.58 14.86
N ARG A 103 3.20 -6.93 14.06
CA ARG A 103 4.33 -7.75 14.50
C ARG A 103 5.20 -6.92 15.45
N THR A 104 5.15 -7.27 16.74
CA THR A 104 6.01 -6.79 17.82
C THR A 104 6.99 -7.87 18.25
#